data_AF-A0A3B9DSR6-F1
#
_entry.id   AF-A0A3B9DSR6-F1
#
_cell.length_a   1.000
_cell.length_b   1.000
_cell.length_c   1.000
_cell.angle_alpha   90.00
_cell.angle_beta   90.00
_cell.angle_gamma   90.00
#
_symmetry.space_group_name_H-M   'P 1'
#
loop_
_entity.id
_entity.type
_entity.pdbx_description
1 polymer ?
#
loop_
_entity_poly.entity_id
_entity_poly.type
_entity_poly.pdbx_seq_one_letter_code
_entity_poly.pdbx_strand_id
1 'polypeptide(L)'
;FELTDAERMELALAGRLEIWSDSVALALEAEMALTDWTTTDSQGRRWGFTPGQIHLGGLTLPLPFYFGGNAWERDQWDRRAWEEMDILNGANTQAVRSSWSERAEAIRRRQDRNRNGNDAVADSTGGSGG
;
A
#
# COMPACT_ATOMS: atom_id res chain seq x y z
N PHE A 1 15.06 -41.05 -36.90
CA PHE A 1 13.85 -41.19 -36.08
C PHE A 1 12.76 -40.40 -36.79
N GLU A 2 11.67 -41.06 -37.19
CA GLU A 2 10.49 -40.38 -37.71
C GLU A 2 9.51 -40.17 -36.56
N LEU A 3 8.92 -38.97 -36.48
CA LEU A 3 7.89 -38.63 -35.50
C LEU A 3 6.57 -39.27 -35.92
N THR A 4 5.87 -39.84 -34.95
CA THR A 4 4.48 -40.28 -35.12
C THR A 4 3.57 -39.09 -35.40
N ASP A 5 2.38 -39.36 -35.95
CA ASP A 5 1.37 -38.32 -36.18
C ASP A 5 0.94 -37.62 -34.88
N ALA A 6 0.92 -38.37 -33.77
CA ALA A 6 0.62 -37.83 -32.45
C ALA A 6 1.71 -36.83 -32.00
N GLU A 7 2.98 -37.20 -32.10
CA GLU A 7 4.09 -36.31 -31.71
C GLU A 7 4.16 -35.06 -32.59
N ARG A 8 3.85 -35.18 -33.89
CA ARG A 8 3.72 -34.02 -34.78
C ARG A 8 2.59 -33.09 -34.36
N MET A 9 1.45 -33.64 -33.95
CA MET A 9 0.32 -32.86 -33.46
C MET A 9 0.62 -32.17 -32.12
N GLU A 10 1.28 -32.87 -31.19
CA GLU A 10 1.72 -32.29 -29.92
C GLU A 10 2.69 -31.13 -30.12
N LEU A 11 3.67 -31.28 -31.00
CA LEU A 11 4.60 -30.20 -31.34
C LEU A 11 3.88 -29.00 -31.97
N ALA A 12 2.91 -29.24 -32.85
CA ALA A 12 2.12 -28.17 -33.46
C ALA A 12 1.26 -27.43 -32.42
N LEU A 13 0.65 -28.14 -31.48
CA LEU A 13 -0.11 -27.57 -30.37
C LEU A 13 0.78 -26.77 -29.42
N ALA A 14 1.94 -27.31 -29.04
CA ALA A 14 2.90 -26.64 -28.18
C ALA A 14 3.35 -25.30 -28.79
N GLY A 15 3.73 -25.30 -30.08
CA GLY A 15 4.11 -24.07 -30.77
C GLY A 15 2.96 -23.05 -30.87
N ARG A 16 1.72 -23.52 -31.06
CA ARG A 16 0.56 -22.60 -31.10
C ARG A 16 0.26 -21.98 -29.72
N LEU A 17 0.42 -22.77 -28.65
CA LEU A 17 0.27 -22.31 -27.27
C LEU A 17 1.35 -21.31 -26.88
N GLU A 18 2.60 -21.55 -27.31
CA GLU A 18 3.72 -20.61 -27.10
C GLU A 18 3.43 -19.26 -27.76
N ILE A 19 3.07 -19.26 -29.05
CA ILE A 19 2.69 -18.03 -29.77
C ILE A 19 1.53 -17.31 -29.09
N TRP A 20 0.54 -18.05 -28.59
CA TRP A 20 -0.58 -17.46 -27.87
C TRP A 20 -0.16 -16.86 -26.52
N SER A 21 0.67 -17.59 -25.76
CA SER A 21 1.22 -17.14 -24.47
C SER A 21 2.00 -15.84 -24.63
N ASP A 22 2.89 -15.77 -25.62
CA ASP A 22 3.67 -14.57 -25.91
C ASP A 22 2.78 -13.38 -26.29
N SER A 23 1.74 -13.63 -27.10
CA SER A 23 0.77 -12.60 -27.48
C SER A 23 0.00 -12.06 -26.28
N VAL A 24 -0.36 -12.93 -25.32
CA VAL A 24 -1.06 -12.52 -24.09
C VAL A 24 -0.12 -11.74 -23.18
N ALA A 25 1.13 -12.21 -23.02
CA ALA A 25 2.13 -11.53 -22.20
C ALA A 25 2.40 -10.11 -22.71
N LEU A 26 2.56 -9.94 -24.02
CA LEU A 26 2.78 -8.63 -24.64
C LEU A 26 1.57 -7.70 -24.50
N ALA A 27 0.35 -8.24 -24.62
CA ALA A 27 -0.87 -7.47 -24.40
C ALA A 27 -0.98 -7.00 -22.94
N LEU A 28 -0.66 -7.88 -21.98
CA LEU A 28 -0.68 -7.55 -20.56
C LEU A 28 0.36 -6.47 -20.21
N GLU A 29 1.57 -6.58 -20.74
CA GLU A 29 2.63 -5.58 -20.55
C GLU A 29 2.20 -4.20 -21.09
N ALA A 30 1.56 -4.17 -22.26
CA ALA A 30 1.03 -2.94 -22.82
C ALA A 30 -0.07 -2.32 -21.95
N GLU A 31 -0.96 -3.13 -21.37
CA GLU A 31 -1.99 -2.66 -20.43
C GLU A 31 -1.37 -2.14 -19.12
N MET A 32 -0.37 -2.82 -18.57
CA MET A 32 0.36 -2.37 -17.39
C MET A 32 1.06 -1.03 -17.65
N ALA A 33 1.68 -0.85 -18.81
CA ALA A 33 2.36 0.40 -19.17
C ALA A 33 1.40 1.60 -19.26
N LEU A 34 0.12 1.39 -19.62
CA LEU A 34 -0.89 2.44 -19.63
C LEU A 34 -1.32 2.90 -18.22
N THR A 35 -1.12 2.04 -17.23
CA THR A 35 -1.61 2.23 -15.85
C THR A 35 -0.48 2.42 -14.83
N ASP A 36 0.78 2.28 -15.27
CA ASP A 36 1.97 2.67 -14.53
C ASP A 36 2.27 4.16 -14.75
N TRP A 37 1.97 5.00 -13.76
CA TRP A 37 2.35 6.42 -13.78
C TRP A 37 3.54 6.68 -12.84
N THR A 38 4.44 5.70 -12.70
CA THR A 38 5.68 5.87 -11.93
C THR A 38 6.81 6.51 -12.73
N THR A 39 7.68 7.21 -12.01
CA THR A 39 8.96 7.73 -12.50
C THR A 39 10.08 7.21 -11.62
N THR A 40 11.26 7.07 -12.20
CA THR A 40 12.47 6.67 -11.47
C THR A 40 13.40 7.87 -11.31
N ASP A 41 13.93 8.09 -10.12
CA ASP A 41 14.89 9.17 -9.87
C ASP A 41 16.33 8.77 -10.22
N SER A 42 17.27 9.72 -10.10
CA SER A 42 18.69 9.51 -10.41
C SER A 42 19.39 8.48 -9.51
N GLN A 43 18.77 8.09 -8.40
CA GLN A 43 19.26 7.05 -7.49
C GLN A 43 18.57 5.70 -7.73
N GLY A 44 17.74 5.58 -8.78
CA GLY A 44 17.02 4.36 -9.11
C GLY A 44 15.76 4.11 -8.28
N ARG A 45 15.29 5.10 -7.51
CA ARG A 45 14.12 4.96 -6.64
C ARG A 45 12.84 5.32 -7.39
N ARG A 46 11.75 4.58 -7.13
CA ARG A 46 10.48 4.72 -7.85
C ARG A 46 9.51 5.63 -7.12
N TRP A 47 8.89 6.54 -7.85
CA TRP A 47 7.92 7.51 -7.34
C TRP A 47 6.66 7.47 -8.18
N GLY A 48 5.49 7.45 -7.56
CA GLY A 48 4.20 7.43 -8.26
C GLY A 48 3.39 6.21 -7.87
N PHE A 49 2.54 5.72 -8.76
CA PHE A 49 1.65 4.61 -8.46
C PHE A 49 1.54 3.66 -9.65
N THR A 50 1.45 2.39 -9.32
CA THR A 50 1.07 1.30 -10.22
C THR A 50 -0.27 0.75 -9.72
N PRO A 51 -0.94 -0.09 -10.52
CA PRO A 51 -2.17 -0.69 -10.06
C PRO A 51 -1.98 -1.47 -8.73
N GLY A 52 -2.67 -1.02 -7.68
CA GLY A 52 -2.64 -1.62 -6.34
C GLY A 52 -1.45 -1.22 -5.47
N GLN A 53 -0.55 -0.34 -5.92
CA GLN A 53 0.61 0.08 -5.13
C GLN A 53 0.95 1.55 -5.31
N ILE A 54 1.47 2.17 -4.25
CA ILE A 54 2.11 3.48 -4.28
C ILE A 54 3.60 3.33 -3.96
N HIS A 55 4.44 3.95 -4.77
CA HIS A 55 5.89 3.96 -4.63
C HIS A 55 6.35 5.35 -4.15
N LEU A 56 7.09 5.35 -3.03
CA LEU A 56 7.60 6.53 -2.32
C LEU A 56 9.13 6.44 -2.22
N GLY A 57 9.78 6.38 -3.38
CA GLY A 57 11.20 6.18 -3.52
C GLY A 57 11.63 4.74 -3.20
N GLY A 58 12.13 4.53 -1.97
CA GLY A 58 12.60 3.23 -1.50
C GLY A 58 11.52 2.39 -0.80
N LEU A 59 10.32 2.95 -0.64
CA LEU A 59 9.19 2.31 0.04
C LEU A 59 8.06 2.08 -0.95
N THR A 60 7.47 0.88 -0.93
CA THR A 60 6.27 0.56 -1.70
C THR A 60 5.17 0.13 -0.72
N LEU A 61 4.00 0.74 -0.84
CA LEU A 61 2.84 0.42 0.00
C LEU A 61 1.71 -0.12 -0.86
N PRO A 62 1.02 -1.19 -0.42
CA PRO A 62 -0.20 -1.65 -1.09
C PRO A 62 -1.30 -0.60 -0.94
N LEU A 63 -2.08 -0.38 -2.00
CA LEU A 63 -3.28 0.45 -1.99
C LEU A 63 -4.52 -0.44 -1.90
N PRO A 64 -5.54 -0.07 -1.10
CA PRO A 64 -6.77 -0.86 -0.96
C PRO A 64 -7.73 -0.72 -2.16
N PHE A 65 -7.28 -0.10 -3.24
CA PHE A 65 -8.04 0.10 -4.48
C PHE A 65 -7.10 0.08 -5.69
N TYR A 66 -7.64 -0.32 -6.82
CA TYR A 66 -6.93 -0.48 -8.09
C TYR A 66 -7.37 0.61 -9.08
N PHE A 67 -6.43 1.31 -9.73
CA PHE A 67 -6.75 2.43 -10.64
C PHE A 67 -6.82 2.06 -12.13
N GLY A 68 -6.48 0.82 -12.49
CA GLY A 68 -6.43 0.37 -13.89
C GLY A 68 -7.11 -0.98 -14.02
N GLY A 69 -8.12 -1.08 -14.88
CA GLY A 69 -8.90 -2.30 -15.03
C GLY A 69 -8.57 -3.08 -16.30
N ASN A 70 -8.29 -4.35 -16.11
CA ASN A 70 -8.54 -5.45 -17.03
C ASN A 70 -9.77 -6.22 -16.51
N ALA A 71 -10.84 -6.30 -17.31
CA ALA A 71 -12.18 -6.67 -16.85
C ALA A 71 -12.29 -8.09 -16.27
N TRP A 72 -11.40 -9.01 -16.67
CA TRP A 72 -11.40 -10.41 -16.27
C TRP A 72 -10.65 -10.67 -14.95
N GLU A 73 -9.77 -9.74 -14.55
CA GLU A 73 -8.96 -9.84 -13.35
C GLU A 73 -9.60 -9.12 -12.16
N ARG A 74 -10.40 -8.07 -12.41
CA ARG A 74 -11.07 -7.25 -11.37
C ARG A 74 -11.68 -8.07 -10.24
N ASP A 75 -12.51 -9.07 -10.54
CA ASP A 75 -13.19 -9.87 -9.51
C ASP A 75 -12.23 -10.66 -8.59
N GLN A 76 -11.08 -11.09 -9.12
CA GLN A 76 -10.09 -11.85 -8.36
C GLN A 76 -9.19 -10.93 -7.52
N TRP A 77 -8.87 -9.76 -8.05
CA TRP A 77 -8.06 -8.76 -7.34
C TRP A 77 -8.87 -8.03 -6.27
N ASP A 78 -10.13 -7.68 -6.53
CA ASP A 78 -11.02 -7.08 -5.55
C ASP A 78 -11.20 -8.01 -4.34
N ARG A 79 -11.30 -9.32 -4.58
CA ARG A 79 -11.37 -10.32 -3.51
C ARG A 79 -10.10 -10.34 -2.66
N ARG A 80 -8.91 -10.40 -3.28
CA ARG A 80 -7.64 -10.39 -2.54
C ARG A 80 -7.41 -9.07 -1.81
N ALA A 81 -7.75 -7.94 -2.42
CA ALA A 81 -7.63 -6.62 -1.80
C ALA A 81 -8.52 -6.51 -0.55
N TRP A 82 -9.74 -7.07 -0.59
CA TRP A 82 -10.61 -7.19 0.58
C TRP A 82 -10.02 -8.06 1.69
N GLU A 83 -9.50 -9.24 1.36
CA GLU A 83 -8.86 -10.16 2.30
C GLU A 83 -7.63 -9.53 2.97
N GLU A 84 -6.81 -8.82 2.20
CA GLU A 84 -5.60 -8.16 2.69
C GLU A 84 -5.93 -6.91 3.54
N MET A 85 -6.99 -6.18 3.19
CA MET A 85 -7.53 -5.10 4.01
C MET A 85 -7.98 -5.58 5.39
N ASP A 86 -8.60 -6.76 5.48
CA ASP A 86 -9.03 -7.31 6.75
C ASP A 86 -7.82 -7.60 7.68
N ILE A 87 -6.75 -8.16 7.10
CA ILE A 87 -5.49 -8.42 7.81
C ILE A 87 -4.83 -7.10 8.27
N LEU A 88 -4.74 -6.12 7.38
CA LEU A 88 -4.12 -4.82 7.67
C LEU A 88 -4.95 -4.02 8.69
N ASN A 89 -6.28 -4.02 8.59
CA ASN A 89 -7.13 -3.37 9.58
C ASN A 89 -7.04 -4.07 10.94
N GLY A 90 -6.98 -5.40 10.98
CA GLY A 90 -6.75 -6.16 12.20
C GLY A 90 -5.43 -5.78 12.91
N ALA A 91 -4.35 -5.63 12.14
CA ALA A 91 -3.04 -5.24 12.66
C ALA A 91 -2.93 -3.74 13.02
N ASN A 92 -3.49 -2.86 12.18
CA ASN A 92 -3.34 -1.40 12.32
C ASN A 92 -4.26 -0.82 13.40
N THR A 93 -5.45 -1.41 13.64
CA THR A 93 -6.39 -0.89 14.65
C THR A 93 -5.81 -0.97 16.07
N GLN A 94 -5.01 -2.01 16.38
CA GLN A 94 -4.32 -2.10 17.68
C GLN A 94 -3.15 -1.10 17.80
N ALA A 95 -2.33 -0.97 16.74
CA ALA A 95 -1.18 -0.05 16.74
C ALA A 95 -1.61 1.43 16.76
N VAL A 96 -2.71 1.77 16.10
CA VAL A 96 -3.31 3.11 16.16
C VAL A 96 -3.88 3.34 17.55
N ARG A 97 -4.70 2.44 18.11
CA ARG A 97 -5.26 2.63 19.47
C ARG A 97 -4.19 2.81 20.56
N SER A 98 -3.09 2.07 20.50
CA SER A 98 -1.98 2.22 21.46
C SER A 98 -1.28 3.58 21.31
N SER A 99 -0.98 4.02 20.09
CA SER A 99 -0.34 5.33 19.86
C SER A 99 -1.22 6.53 20.22
N TRP A 100 -2.54 6.44 20.01
CA TRP A 100 -3.49 7.49 20.43
C TRP A 100 -3.67 7.54 21.96
N SER A 101 -3.70 6.39 22.62
CA SER A 101 -3.69 6.28 24.09
C SER A 101 -2.45 6.96 24.68
N GLU A 102 -1.28 6.64 24.14
CA GLU A 102 0.02 7.14 24.61
C GLU A 102 0.14 8.67 24.41
N ARG A 103 -0.36 9.19 23.28
CA ARG A 103 -0.46 10.64 23.03
C ARG A 103 -1.45 11.33 23.95
N ALA A 104 -2.62 10.73 24.22
CA ALA A 104 -3.61 11.29 25.13
C ALA A 104 -3.10 11.36 26.58
N GLU A 105 -2.29 10.39 26.98
CA GLU A 105 -1.64 10.38 28.30
C GLU A 105 -0.52 11.43 28.39
N ALA A 106 0.27 11.60 27.32
CA ALA A 106 1.30 12.65 27.25
C ALA A 106 0.72 14.07 27.33
N ILE A 107 -0.45 14.30 26.72
CA ILE A 107 -1.19 15.58 26.81
C ILE A 107 -1.70 15.80 28.24
N ARG A 108 -2.30 14.78 28.88
CA ARG A 108 -2.71 14.86 30.30
C ARG A 108 -1.54 15.21 31.21
N ARG A 109 -0.38 14.54 31.07
CA ARG A 109 0.83 14.85 31.84
C ARG A 109 1.38 16.26 31.59
N ARG A 110 1.16 16.85 30.40
CA ARG A 110 1.51 18.26 30.14
C ARG A 110 0.52 19.21 30.80
N GLN A 111 -0.77 18.90 30.74
CA GLN A 111 -1.82 19.72 31.32
C GLN A 111 -1.78 19.71 32.85
N ASP A 112 -1.48 18.57 33.47
CA ASP A 112 -1.32 18.45 34.92
C ASP A 112 -0.08 19.20 35.42
N ARG A 113 1.02 19.20 34.65
CA ARG A 113 2.20 20.04 34.94
C ARG A 113 1.89 21.53 34.82
N ASN A 114 1.10 21.93 33.83
CA ASN A 114 0.70 23.33 33.67
C ASN A 114 -0.29 23.78 34.75
N ARG A 115 -1.17 22.88 35.24
CA ARG A 115 -2.05 23.19 36.39
C ARG A 115 -1.25 23.38 37.67
N ASN A 116 -0.36 22.44 38.01
CA ASN A 116 0.47 22.54 39.20
C ASN A 116 1.44 23.73 39.15
N GLY A 117 1.91 24.12 37.95
CA GLY A 117 2.74 25.31 37.76
C GLY A 117 1.97 26.63 37.89
N ASN A 118 0.70 26.66 37.49
CA ASN A 118 -0.13 27.86 37.59
C ASN A 118 -0.62 28.11 39.03
N ASP A 119 -0.87 27.04 39.79
CA ASP A 119 -1.19 27.12 41.22
C ASP A 119 -0.01 27.64 42.06
N ALA A 120 1.23 27.35 41.65
CA ALA A 120 2.45 27.84 42.32
C ALA A 120 2.77 29.33 42.04
N VAL A 121 2.30 29.89 40.91
CA VAL A 121 2.54 31.30 40.54
C VAL A 121 1.46 32.22 41.12
N ALA A 122 0.21 31.74 41.19
CA ALA A 122 -0.92 32.51 41.72
C ALA A 122 -0.75 32.94 43.20
N ASP A 123 0.02 32.22 44.00
CA ASP A 123 0.21 32.50 45.45
C ASP A 123 1.27 33.59 45.74
N SER A 124 1.96 34.13 44.72
CA SER A 124 3.08 35.08 44.92
C SER A 124 2.80 36.54 44.56
N THR A 125 1.57 36.90 44.18
CA THR A 125 1.25 38.25 43.62
C THR A 125 0.18 39.04 44.36
N GLY A 126 -0.14 38.69 45.62
CA GLY A 126 -1.15 39.39 46.42
C GLY A 126 -0.59 39.94 47.73
N GLY A 127 -0.10 41.19 47.75
CA GLY A 127 0.14 41.89 49.02
C GLY A 127 1.03 43.13 48.95
N SER A 128 0.49 44.28 48.55
CA SER A 128 0.89 45.60 49.06
C SER A 128 -0.13 46.66 48.65
N GLY A 129 -0.78 47.29 49.64
CA GLY A 129 -1.65 48.45 49.44
C GLY A 129 -2.78 48.54 50.46
N GLY A 130 -2.54 49.25 51.56
CA GLY A 130 -3.51 49.57 52.61
C GLY A 130 -2.84 50.03 53.89
#